data_AF-A0A942GIZ5-F1
#
_entry.id   AF-A0A942GIZ5-F1
#
_cell.length_a   1.000
_cell.length_b   1.000
_cell.length_c   1.000
_cell.angle_alpha   90.00
_cell.angle_beta   90.00
_cell.angle_gamma   90.00
#
_symmetry.space_group_name_H-M   'P 1'
#
loop_
_entity.id
_entity.type
_entity.pdbx_description
1 polymer ?
#
loop_
_entity_poly.entity_id
_entity_poly.type
_entity_poly.pdbx_seq_one_letter_code
_entity_poly.pdbx_strand_id
1 'polypeptide(L)'
;MKKALLFAILDDYSRYIVQAQFYWDEKLPRLEDSLKKAILRHGLCEQFYCDNGSAFSSAHLARICGKLGIQLSHSRPFRPAGR
;
A
#
# COMPACT_ATOMS: atom_id res chain seq x y z
N MET A 1 11.56 -24.08 4.29
CA MET A 1 11.37 -22.86 5.11
C MET A 1 10.39 -21.92 4.42
N LYS A 2 9.46 -21.28 5.16
CA LYS A 2 8.56 -20.24 4.59
C LYS A 2 9.24 -18.88 4.65
N LYS A 3 9.08 -18.07 3.60
CA LYS A 3 9.56 -16.68 3.59
C LYS A 3 8.58 -15.79 4.36
N ALA A 4 9.10 -14.93 5.23
CA ALA A 4 8.35 -13.82 5.79
C ALA A 4 8.49 -12.61 4.85
N LEU A 5 7.38 -11.96 4.54
CA LEU A 5 7.28 -10.84 3.62
C LEU A 5 6.79 -9.62 4.40
N LEU A 6 7.54 -8.52 4.35
CA LEU A 6 7.17 -7.28 5.00
C LEU A 6 6.36 -6.42 4.04
N PHE A 7 5.13 -6.06 4.44
CA PHE A 7 4.41 -4.94 3.84
C PHE A 7 4.60 -3.71 4.73
N ALA A 8 5.14 -2.64 4.17
CA ALA A 8 5.32 -1.37 4.84
C ALA A 8 4.69 -0.24 4.03
N ILE A 9 3.96 0.62 4.73
CA ILE A 9 3.38 1.86 4.23
C ILE A 9 4.14 2.99 4.91
N LEU A 10 4.73 3.87 4.09
CA LEU A 10 5.50 5.01 4.53
C LEU A 10 4.76 6.30 4.16
N ASP A 11 4.89 7.29 5.03
CA ASP A 11 4.60 8.67 4.67
C ASP A 11 5.65 9.16 3.65
N ASP A 12 5.19 9.80 2.57
CA ASP A 12 6.09 10.17 1.47
C ASP A 12 7.06 11.30 1.88
N TYR A 13 6.60 12.28 2.67
CA TYR A 13 7.42 13.41 3.06
C TYR A 13 8.45 13.05 4.14
N SER A 14 7.99 12.50 5.25
CA SER A 14 8.81 12.26 6.45
C SER A 14 9.53 10.92 6.44
N ARG A 15 9.16 10.01 5.51
CA ARG A 15 9.55 8.59 5.53
C ARG A 15 9.14 7.85 6.81
N TYR A 16 8.20 8.40 7.58
CA TYR A 16 7.64 7.75 8.77
C TYR A 16 6.89 6.47 8.39
N ILE A 17 7.09 5.39 9.16
CA ILE A 17 6.38 4.12 8.94
C ILE A 17 4.98 4.22 9.54
N VAL A 18 3.99 4.47 8.68
CA VAL A 18 2.57 4.55 9.05
C VAL A 18 2.04 3.18 9.48
N GLN A 19 2.47 2.14 8.77
CA GLN A 19 2.15 0.75 9.11
C GLN A 19 3.19 -0.20 8.55
N ALA A 20 3.61 -1.20 9.32
CA ALA A 20 4.44 -2.29 8.83
C ALA A 20 4.03 -3.62 9.47
N GLN A 21 3.93 -4.68 8.67
CA GLN A 21 3.57 -6.00 9.16
C GLN A 21 4.16 -7.12 8.30
N PHE A 22 4.63 -8.18 8.96
CA PHE A 22 5.05 -9.41 8.30
C PHE A 22 3.87 -10.32 7.98
N TYR A 23 3.89 -10.89 6.77
CA TYR A 23 2.96 -11.88 6.27
C TYR A 23 3.71 -13.06 5.64
N TRP A 24 3.01 -14.16 5.40
CA TRP A 24 3.59 -15.37 4.82
C TRP A 24 3.34 -15.50 3.31
N ASP A 25 2.64 -14.53 2.71
CA ASP A 25 2.29 -14.45 1.29
C ASP A 25 2.17 -12.98 0.85
N GLU A 26 2.34 -12.72 -0.45
CA GLU A 26 2.23 -11.38 -1.06
C GLU A 26 0.83 -11.11 -1.65
N LYS A 27 -0.19 -11.84 -1.20
CA LYS A 27 -1.52 -11.73 -1.81
C LYS A 27 -2.15 -10.38 -1.48
N LEU A 28 -2.98 -9.89 -2.40
CA LEU A 28 -3.73 -8.64 -2.28
C LEU A 28 -4.40 -8.40 -0.90
N PRO A 29 -5.01 -9.39 -0.22
CA PRO A 29 -5.59 -9.17 1.10
C PRO A 29 -4.61 -8.64 2.17
N ARG A 30 -3.29 -8.83 2.00
CA ARG A 30 -2.27 -8.34 2.95
C ARG A 30 -2.02 -6.85 2.82
N LEU A 31 -2.09 -6.34 1.58
CA LEU A 31 -2.04 -4.92 1.30
C LEU A 31 -3.26 -4.21 1.89
N GLU A 32 -4.45 -4.77 1.63
CA GLU A 32 -5.71 -4.20 2.11
C GLU A 32 -5.82 -4.19 3.63
N ASP A 33 -5.36 -5.26 4.29
CA ASP A 33 -5.28 -5.33 5.75
C ASP A 33 -4.30 -4.28 6.31
N SER A 34 -3.13 -4.12 5.69
CA SER A 34 -2.17 -3.08 6.07
C SER A 34 -2.73 -1.67 5.88
N LEU A 35 -3.40 -1.41 4.76
CA LEU A 35 -4.04 -0.12 4.48
C LEU A 35 -5.17 0.17 5.48
N LYS A 36 -6.02 -0.83 5.79
CA LYS A 36 -7.07 -0.70 6.79
C LYS A 36 -6.50 -0.32 8.16
N LYS A 37 -5.41 -0.98 8.59
CA LYS A 37 -4.76 -0.68 9.88
C LYS A 37 -4.14 0.71 9.91
N ALA A 38 -3.51 1.13 8.82
CA ALA A 38 -2.99 2.50 8.68
C ALA A 38 -4.12 3.53 8.83
N ILE A 39 -5.24 3.33 8.12
CA ILE A 39 -6.40 4.22 8.16
C ILE A 39 -7.01 4.28 9.58
N LEU A 40 -7.17 3.14 10.24
CA LEU A 40 -7.73 3.12 11.60
C LEU A 40 -6.85 3.85 12.63
N ARG A 41 -5.53 3.90 12.41
CA ARG A 41 -4.58 4.57 13.32
C ARG A 41 -4.40 6.06 13.01
N HIS A 42 -4.39 6.43 11.74
CA HIS A 42 -3.96 7.76 11.29
C HIS A 42 -5.03 8.55 10.53
N GLY A 43 -6.18 7.94 10.23
CA GLY A 43 -7.20 8.52 9.35
C GLY A 43 -6.93 8.23 7.87
N LEU A 44 -7.79 8.79 7.02
CA LEU A 44 -7.68 8.64 5.56
C LEU A 44 -6.52 9.48 5.03
N CYS A 45 -5.72 8.92 4.13
CA CYS A 45 -4.75 9.68 3.36
C CYS A 45 -5.41 10.28 2.12
N GLU A 46 -4.84 11.37 1.59
CA GLU A 46 -5.32 11.98 0.34
C GLU A 46 -4.96 11.12 -0.88
N GLN A 47 -3.74 10.57 -0.89
CA GLN A 47 -3.22 9.75 -1.97
C GLN A 47 -2.55 8.49 -1.40
N PHE A 48 -2.80 7.34 -2.03
CA PHE A 48 -2.11 6.10 -1.74
C PHE A 48 -1.27 5.71 -2.97
N TYR A 49 0.05 5.80 -2.81
CA TYR A 49 1.00 5.52 -3.87
C TYR A 49 1.51 4.08 -3.77
N CYS A 50 1.37 3.32 -4.85
CA CYS A 50 1.80 1.93 -4.94
C CYS A 50 2.76 1.70 -6.12
N ASP A 51 3.49 0.60 -6.10
CA ASP A 51 4.20 0.15 -7.31
C ASP A 51 3.23 -0.56 -8.29
N ASN A 52 3.77 -0.98 -9.44
CA ASN A 52 3.00 -1.71 -10.46
C ASN A 52 2.95 -3.23 -10.19
N GLY A 53 3.28 -3.69 -8.98
CA GLY A 53 3.13 -5.10 -8.64
C GLY A 53 1.68 -5.54 -8.79
N SER A 54 1.47 -6.80 -9.17
CA SER A 54 0.12 -7.38 -9.36
C SER A 54 -0.75 -7.33 -8.10
N ALA A 55 -0.14 -7.31 -6.92
CA ALA A 55 -0.82 -7.14 -5.64
C ALA A 55 -1.37 -5.71 -5.45
N PHE A 56 -0.87 -4.72 -6.19
CA PHE A 56 -1.22 -3.32 -6.04
C PHE A 56 -2.16 -2.82 -7.15
N SER A 57 -2.21 -3.49 -8.30
CA SER A 57 -3.04 -3.11 -9.46
C SER A 57 -4.43 -3.73 -9.47
N SER A 58 -4.95 -4.17 -8.31
CA SER A 58 -6.23 -4.88 -8.27
C SER A 58 -7.44 -3.95 -8.39
N ALA A 59 -8.49 -4.43 -9.08
CA ALA A 59 -9.76 -3.72 -9.15
C ALA A 59 -10.42 -3.54 -7.78
N HIS A 60 -10.11 -4.42 -6.81
CA HIS A 60 -10.65 -4.33 -5.46
C HIS A 60 -10.03 -3.17 -4.68
N LEU A 61 -8.71 -2.99 -4.75
CA LEU A 61 -8.03 -1.85 -4.12
C LEU A 61 -8.52 -0.53 -4.72
N ALA A 62 -8.61 -0.44 -6.04
CA ALA A 62 -9.15 0.74 -6.73
C ALA A 62 -10.56 1.10 -6.24
N ARG A 63 -11.42 0.09 -6.05
CA ARG A 63 -12.77 0.27 -5.52
C ARG A 63 -12.79 0.74 -4.06
N ILE A 64 -11.90 0.21 -3.22
CA ILE A 64 -11.76 0.66 -1.82
C ILE A 64 -11.35 2.13 -1.81
N CYS A 65 -10.28 2.49 -2.52
CA CYS A 65 -9.79 3.86 -2.58
C CYS A 65 -10.86 4.82 -3.11
N GLY A 66 -11.55 4.45 -4.20
CA GLY A 66 -12.64 5.26 -4.76
C GLY A 66 -13.80 5.47 -3.78
N LYS A 67 -14.18 4.45 -3.00
CA LYS A 67 -15.22 4.60 -1.96
C LYS A 67 -14.81 5.47 -0.79
N LEU A 68 -13.51 5.47 -0.47
CA LEU A 68 -12.96 6.23 0.66
C LEU A 68 -12.49 7.63 0.25
N GLY A 69 -12.59 8.01 -1.02
CA GLY A 69 -12.09 9.29 -1.53
C GLY A 69 -10.56 9.39 -1.58
N ILE A 70 -9.86 8.25 -1.57
CA ILE A 70 -8.40 8.18 -1.65
C ILE A 70 -7.98 8.12 -3.11
N GLN A 71 -7.05 8.98 -3.53
CA GLN A 71 -6.45 8.90 -4.85
C GLN A 71 -5.45 7.73 -4.92
N LEU A 72 -5.76 6.68 -5.68
CA LEU A 72 -4.82 5.59 -5.95
C LEU A 72 -3.86 6.01 -7.08
N SER A 73 -2.55 5.85 -6.89
CA SER A 73 -1.54 6.17 -7.91
C SER A 73 -0.46 5.12 -7.98
N HIS A 74 0.05 4.88 -9.19
CA HIS A 74 1.08 3.88 -9.44
C HIS A 74 2.38 4.49 -9.98
N SER A 75 3.51 3.85 -9.68
CA SER A 75 4.78 4.19 -10.32
C SER A 75 4.69 4.11 -11.84
N ARG A 76 5.38 5.01 -12.55
CA ARG A 76 5.50 4.88 -14.01
C ARG A 76 6.46 3.73 -14.34
N PRO A 77 6.16 2.88 -15.34
CA PRO A 77 7.09 1.85 -15.79
C PRO A 77 8.47 2.44 -16.10
N PHE A 78 9.55 1.75 -15.72
CA PHE A 78 10.95 2.11 -16.02
C PHE A 78 11.50 3.43 -15.44
N ARG A 79 10.82 4.05 -14.47
CA ARG A 79 11.37 5.17 -13.70
C ARG A 79 11.28 4.92 -12.19
N PRO A 80 12.20 4.16 -11.59
CA PRO A 80 12.36 4.18 -10.15
C PRO A 80 13.00 5.52 -9.79
N ALA A 81 12.19 6.54 -9.47
CA ALA A 81 12.73 7.67 -8.73
C ALA A 81 13.26 7.10 -7.40
N GLY A 82 14.51 7.41 -7.06
CA GLY A 82 15.15 6.96 -5.81
C GLY A 82 14.20 7.16 -4.64
N ARG A 83 13.91 6.08 -3.92
CA ARG A 83 12.94 6.05 -2.81
C ARG A 83 13.64 6.37 -1.51
#